data_AF-A0A7C4FAX8-F1
#
_entry.id   AF-A0A7C4FAX8-F1
#
_cell.length_a   1.000
_cell.length_b   1.000
_cell.length_c   1.000
_cell.angle_alpha   90.00
_cell.angle_beta   90.00
_cell.angle_gamma   90.00
#
_symmetry.space_group_name_H-M   'P 1'
#
loop_
_entity.id
_entity.type
_entity.pdbx_description
1 polymer ?
#
loop_
_entity_poly.entity_id
_entity_poly.type
_entity_poly.pdbx_seq_one_letter_code
_entity_poly.pdbx_strand_id
1 'polypeptide(L)'
;MRKIFVVVIILISLAVNPVYGIVNPESLDSLMEKKQERIEQKQEIRNQNKIKIAEKVNNQLKQINQKSTEAIDRHLTRIQALLEKVAEWKDKFKAKGKDVALAEDAINTCQTAIDDAKKANDEQKTKIYAIEYTDENNLKIGANTAKTNLKADLKTVREKVQLARQKLVEAIKKLKTL
;
A
#
# COMPACT_ATOMS: atom_id res chain seq x y z
N MET A 1 33.12 1.22 95.36
CA MET A 1 33.20 -0.14 95.94
C MET A 1 32.01 -0.96 95.44
N ARG A 2 32.23 -2.23 95.09
CA ARG A 2 31.33 -3.42 95.19
C ARG A 2 29.87 -3.09 95.62
N LYS A 3 28.78 -3.58 95.01
CA LYS A 3 28.46 -5.00 94.68
C LYS A 3 26.93 -5.13 94.39
N ILE A 4 26.52 -6.29 93.84
CA ILE A 4 25.21 -7.01 93.93
C ILE A 4 24.11 -6.56 92.91
N PHE A 5 23.77 -7.35 91.87
CA PHE A 5 22.95 -8.58 91.77
C PHE A 5 21.46 -8.28 91.52
N VAL A 6 20.87 -8.94 90.51
CA VAL A 6 19.60 -9.71 90.52
C VAL A 6 18.92 -9.67 89.14
N VAL A 7 18.77 -10.86 88.58
CA VAL A 7 17.93 -11.24 87.45
C VAL A 7 16.46 -11.26 87.91
N VAL A 8 15.54 -10.63 87.17
CA VAL A 8 14.12 -10.99 87.16
C VAL A 8 13.58 -10.89 85.73
N ILE A 9 13.22 -12.05 85.19
CA ILE A 9 12.45 -12.26 83.96
C ILE A 9 10.97 -12.21 84.35
N ILE A 10 10.15 -11.33 83.75
CA ILE A 10 8.70 -11.57 83.54
C ILE A 10 8.26 -10.98 82.19
N LEU A 11 7.61 -11.85 81.42
CA LEU A 11 7.03 -11.77 80.07
C LEU A 11 5.84 -10.80 79.94
N ILE A 12 5.71 -10.10 78.80
CA ILE A 12 4.42 -9.85 78.08
C ILE A 12 4.65 -9.80 76.54
N SER A 13 4.40 -10.97 75.92
CA SER A 13 3.76 -11.30 74.63
C SER A 13 3.45 -10.25 73.52
N LEU A 14 3.91 -10.53 72.28
CA LEU A 14 3.17 -10.76 71.00
C LEU A 14 3.81 -10.16 69.73
N ALA A 15 4.05 -11.06 68.74
CA ALA A 15 4.27 -10.85 67.29
C ALA A 15 5.48 -9.98 66.88
N VAL A 16 6.46 -10.46 66.11
CA VAL A 16 6.34 -10.89 64.71
C VAL A 16 7.43 -11.94 64.41
N ASN A 17 7.03 -13.11 63.93
CA ASN A 17 7.95 -14.08 63.31
C ASN A 17 8.52 -13.46 62.02
N PRO A 18 9.84 -13.34 61.83
CA PRO A 18 10.36 -13.04 60.50
C PRO A 18 10.25 -14.32 59.66
N VAL A 19 9.28 -14.34 58.73
CA VAL A 19 9.28 -15.30 57.63
C VAL A 19 10.46 -14.93 56.71
N TYR A 20 11.64 -15.43 57.03
CA TYR A 20 12.73 -15.52 56.06
C TYR A 20 12.34 -16.64 55.08
N GLY A 21 11.54 -16.28 54.09
CA GLY A 21 11.39 -17.09 52.88
C GLY A 21 12.76 -17.17 52.23
N ILE A 22 13.37 -18.36 52.27
CA ILE A 22 14.57 -18.68 51.50
C ILE A 22 14.19 -18.51 50.03
N VAL A 23 14.62 -17.42 49.40
CA VAL A 23 14.56 -17.29 47.95
C VAL A 23 15.64 -18.23 47.41
N ASN A 24 15.23 -19.41 46.95
CA ASN A 24 16.12 -20.41 46.38
C ASN A 24 16.64 -19.88 45.02
N PRO A 25 17.96 -19.63 44.83
CA PRO A 25 18.49 -19.00 43.61
C PRO A 25 18.15 -19.80 42.33
N GLU A 26 18.06 -21.13 42.46
CA GLU A 26 17.66 -22.06 41.38
C GLU A 26 16.23 -21.79 40.85
N SER A 27 15.35 -21.23 41.69
CA SER A 27 13.98 -20.86 41.33
C SER A 27 13.87 -19.48 40.66
N LEU A 28 14.77 -18.55 40.98
CA LEU A 28 14.81 -17.23 40.33
C LEU A 28 15.40 -17.32 38.93
N ASP A 29 16.51 -18.04 38.79
CA ASP A 29 17.19 -18.20 37.50
C ASP A 29 16.30 -18.94 36.50
N SER A 30 15.64 -20.03 36.93
CA SER A 30 14.66 -20.75 36.10
C SER A 30 13.39 -19.94 35.78
N LEU A 31 13.00 -18.97 36.63
CA LEU A 31 11.91 -18.03 36.34
C LEU A 31 12.34 -16.97 35.32
N MET A 32 13.59 -16.51 35.38
CA MET A 32 14.16 -15.56 34.42
C MET A 32 14.34 -16.20 33.05
N GLU A 33 14.83 -17.44 32.99
CA GLU A 33 14.97 -18.22 31.75
C GLU A 33 13.60 -18.45 31.09
N LYS A 34 12.60 -18.94 31.84
CA LYS A 34 11.22 -19.08 31.34
C LYS A 34 10.58 -17.76 30.92
N LYS A 35 11.01 -16.63 31.49
CA LYS A 35 10.55 -15.31 31.08
C LYS A 35 11.20 -14.91 29.76
N GLN A 36 12.50 -15.19 29.61
CA GLN A 36 13.28 -14.89 28.42
C GLN A 36 12.80 -15.74 27.23
N GLU A 37 12.63 -17.04 27.40
CA GLU A 37 12.05 -17.94 26.38
C GLU A 37 10.67 -17.47 25.93
N ARG A 38 9.82 -17.04 26.88
CA ARG A 38 8.49 -16.49 26.55
C ARG A 38 8.56 -15.16 25.81
N ILE A 39 9.59 -14.34 26.04
CA ILE A 39 9.82 -13.11 25.29
C ILE A 39 10.28 -13.44 23.87
N GLU A 40 11.22 -14.35 23.72
CA GLU A 40 11.75 -14.80 22.43
C GLU A 40 10.68 -15.46 21.57
N GLN A 41 9.88 -16.38 22.14
CA GLN A 41 8.73 -16.98 21.46
C GLN A 41 7.71 -15.92 21.00
N LYS A 42 7.45 -14.91 21.84
CA LYS A 42 6.55 -13.78 21.48
C LYS A 42 7.14 -12.92 20.35
N GLN A 43 8.45 -12.71 20.33
CA GLN A 43 9.14 -12.00 19.26
C GLN A 43 9.09 -12.80 17.95
N GLU A 44 9.34 -14.11 17.99
CA GLU A 44 9.31 -14.97 16.82
C GLU A 44 7.90 -15.02 16.19
N ILE A 45 6.85 -15.23 17.00
CA ILE A 45 5.46 -15.20 16.51
C ILE A 45 5.11 -13.83 15.91
N ARG A 46 5.59 -12.74 16.52
CA ARG A 46 5.38 -11.37 16.01
C ARG A 46 6.07 -11.19 14.66
N ASN A 47 7.30 -11.65 14.51
CA ASN A 47 8.08 -11.59 13.27
C ASN A 47 7.37 -12.36 12.15
N GLN A 48 6.94 -13.59 12.42
CA GLN A 48 6.21 -14.42 11.46
C GLN A 48 4.88 -13.78 11.02
N ASN A 49 4.10 -13.23 11.96
CA ASN A 49 2.86 -12.54 11.63
C ASN A 49 3.10 -11.29 10.78
N LYS A 50 4.18 -10.55 11.04
CA LYS A 50 4.53 -9.35 10.25
C LYS A 50 5.02 -9.69 8.85
N ILE A 51 5.79 -10.78 8.67
CA ILE A 51 6.17 -11.28 7.35
C ILE A 51 4.90 -11.61 6.55
N LYS A 52 3.96 -12.35 7.15
CA LYS A 52 2.65 -12.64 6.53
C LYS A 52 1.89 -11.37 6.15
N ILE A 53 1.94 -10.33 6.99
CA ILE A 53 1.32 -9.03 6.68
C ILE A 53 2.04 -8.35 5.50
N ALA A 54 3.37 -8.33 5.47
CA ALA A 54 4.16 -7.75 4.39
C ALA A 54 3.86 -8.44 3.04
N GLU A 55 3.84 -9.77 3.02
CA GLU A 55 3.44 -10.58 1.86
C GLU A 55 2.01 -10.28 1.42
N LYS A 56 1.08 -10.19 2.37
CA LYS A 56 -0.32 -9.84 2.09
C LYS A 56 -0.42 -8.46 1.45
N VAL A 57 0.30 -7.47 1.96
CA VAL A 57 0.29 -6.11 1.40
C VAL A 57 0.93 -6.10 0.00
N ASN A 58 2.07 -6.78 -0.21
CA ASN A 58 2.68 -6.93 -1.53
C ASN A 58 1.69 -7.54 -2.54
N ASN A 59 1.01 -8.62 -2.15
CA ASN A 59 -0.01 -9.26 -2.98
C ASN A 59 -1.18 -8.32 -3.27
N GLN A 60 -1.64 -7.55 -2.29
CA GLN A 60 -2.68 -6.54 -2.47
C GLN A 60 -2.25 -5.44 -3.44
N LEU A 61 -1.03 -4.91 -3.33
CA LEU A 61 -0.52 -3.88 -4.23
C LEU A 61 -0.43 -4.40 -5.67
N LYS A 62 0.07 -5.63 -5.87
CA LYS A 62 0.09 -6.29 -7.18
C LYS A 62 -1.30 -6.44 -7.76
N GLN A 63 -2.26 -6.94 -6.98
CA GLN A 63 -3.65 -7.11 -7.41
C GLN A 63 -4.32 -5.77 -7.75
N ILE A 64 -4.08 -4.72 -6.97
CA ILE A 64 -4.61 -3.37 -7.24
C ILE A 64 -4.04 -2.84 -8.54
N ASN A 65 -2.74 -2.98 -8.77
CA ASN A 65 -2.10 -2.54 -10.01
C ASN A 65 -2.73 -3.26 -11.21
N GLN A 66 -2.77 -4.59 -11.17
CA GLN A 66 -3.35 -5.41 -12.23
C GLN A 66 -4.81 -5.06 -12.53
N LYS A 67 -5.68 -5.03 -11.51
CA LYS A 67 -7.10 -4.70 -11.71
C LYS A 67 -7.29 -3.29 -12.27
N SER A 68 -6.44 -2.35 -11.85
CA SER A 68 -6.50 -0.97 -12.32
C SER A 68 -6.07 -0.86 -13.79
N THR A 69 -4.96 -1.48 -14.17
CA THR A 69 -4.45 -1.43 -15.55
C THR A 69 -5.38 -2.17 -16.52
N GLU A 70 -5.97 -3.30 -16.12
CA GLU A 70 -7.00 -3.99 -16.90
C GLU A 70 -8.26 -3.14 -17.09
N ALA A 71 -8.67 -2.40 -16.06
CA ALA A 71 -9.80 -1.46 -16.18
C ALA A 71 -9.47 -0.32 -17.15
N ILE A 72 -8.26 0.22 -17.08
CA ILE A 72 -7.78 1.26 -17.99
C ILE A 72 -7.76 0.76 -19.43
N ASP A 73 -7.28 -0.47 -19.69
CA ASP A 73 -7.31 -1.07 -21.03
C ASP A 73 -8.74 -1.09 -21.59
N ARG A 74 -9.71 -1.58 -20.81
CA ARG A 74 -11.13 -1.59 -21.23
C ARG A 74 -11.66 -0.19 -21.55
N HIS A 75 -11.23 0.83 -20.82
CA HIS A 75 -11.62 2.21 -21.11
C HIS A 75 -10.97 2.72 -22.41
N LEU A 76 -9.68 2.46 -22.61
CA LEU A 76 -8.96 2.85 -23.82
C LEU A 76 -9.52 2.16 -25.07
N THR A 77 -9.88 0.87 -24.99
CA THR A 77 -10.56 0.14 -26.08
C THR A 77 -11.87 0.82 -26.46
N ARG A 78 -12.67 1.25 -25.47
CA ARG A 78 -13.94 1.95 -25.74
C ARG A 78 -13.71 3.32 -26.38
N ILE A 79 -12.70 4.07 -25.93
CA ILE A 79 -12.34 5.37 -26.52
C ILE A 79 -11.90 5.18 -27.98
N GLN A 80 -11.04 4.19 -28.25
CA GLN A 80 -10.59 3.85 -29.60
C GLN A 80 -11.76 3.51 -30.53
N ALA A 81 -12.67 2.62 -30.10
CA ALA A 81 -13.84 2.24 -30.90
C ALA A 81 -14.79 3.42 -31.19
N LEU A 82 -14.87 4.40 -30.28
CA LEU A 82 -15.62 5.63 -30.54
C LEU A 82 -14.88 6.55 -31.53
N LEU A 83 -13.56 6.65 -31.44
CA LEU A 83 -12.77 7.43 -32.38
C LEU A 83 -12.86 6.87 -33.80
N GLU A 84 -12.88 5.54 -33.97
CA GLU A 84 -13.10 4.87 -35.25
C GLU A 84 -14.43 5.29 -35.89
N LYS A 85 -15.53 5.32 -35.11
CA LYS A 85 -16.82 5.81 -35.60
C LYS A 85 -16.79 7.28 -36.01
N VAL A 86 -16.03 8.11 -35.28
CA VAL A 86 -15.84 9.52 -35.63
C VAL A 86 -15.07 9.65 -36.94
N ALA A 87 -14.05 8.82 -37.17
CA ALA A 87 -13.32 8.76 -38.44
C ALA A 87 -14.24 8.33 -39.61
N GLU A 88 -15.07 7.31 -39.42
CA GLU A 88 -16.06 6.89 -40.43
C GLU A 88 -17.03 8.03 -40.78
N TRP A 89 -17.49 8.80 -39.79
CA TRP A 89 -18.36 9.95 -40.05
C TRP A 89 -17.61 11.06 -40.78
N LYS A 90 -16.35 11.32 -40.42
CA LYS A 90 -15.51 12.32 -41.10
C LYS A 90 -15.40 11.98 -42.58
N ASP A 91 -15.19 10.71 -42.93
CA ASP A 91 -15.12 10.26 -44.32
C ASP A 91 -16.45 10.44 -45.07
N LYS A 92 -17.60 10.22 -44.40
CA LYS A 92 -18.93 10.52 -44.97
C LYS A 92 -19.14 12.00 -45.25
N PHE A 93 -18.63 12.89 -44.40
CA PHE A 93 -18.67 14.35 -44.64
C PHE A 93 -17.73 14.74 -45.79
N LYS A 94 -16.53 14.17 -45.84
CA LYS A 94 -15.57 14.38 -46.93
C LYS A 94 -16.15 13.97 -48.29
N ALA A 95 -16.83 12.82 -48.35
CA ALA A 95 -17.51 12.35 -49.56
C ALA A 95 -18.64 13.28 -50.04
N LYS A 96 -19.20 14.10 -49.14
CA LYS A 96 -20.18 15.14 -49.45
C LYS A 96 -19.53 16.49 -49.82
N GLY A 97 -18.21 16.53 -50.01
CA GLY A 97 -17.47 17.75 -50.36
C GLY A 97 -17.31 18.75 -49.22
N LYS A 98 -17.53 18.33 -47.96
CA LYS A 98 -17.29 19.20 -46.80
C LYS A 98 -15.79 19.27 -46.49
N ASP A 99 -15.32 20.44 -46.06
CA ASP A 99 -13.97 20.58 -45.52
C ASP A 99 -13.87 19.91 -44.15
N VAL A 100 -13.05 18.88 -44.04
CA VAL A 100 -12.88 18.07 -42.83
C VAL A 100 -11.55 18.32 -42.13
N ALA A 101 -10.74 19.28 -42.56
CA ALA A 101 -9.36 19.45 -42.09
C ALA A 101 -9.26 19.57 -40.55
N LEU A 102 -10.13 20.38 -39.93
CA LEU A 102 -10.16 20.55 -38.47
C LEU A 102 -10.64 19.31 -37.72
N ALA A 103 -11.53 18.52 -38.32
CA ALA A 103 -11.99 17.26 -37.73
C ALA A 103 -10.89 16.20 -37.82
N GLU A 104 -10.16 16.16 -38.94
CA GLU A 104 -9.03 15.26 -39.17
C GLU A 104 -7.88 15.52 -38.19
N ASP A 105 -7.50 16.79 -37.99
CA ASP A 105 -6.49 17.19 -37.00
C ASP A 105 -6.88 16.80 -35.55
N ALA A 106 -8.16 17.02 -35.20
CA ALA A 106 -8.66 16.64 -33.88
C ALA A 106 -8.68 15.11 -33.67
N ILE A 107 -9.00 14.33 -34.70
CA ILE A 107 -8.92 12.85 -34.68
C ILE A 107 -7.47 12.40 -34.46
N ASN A 108 -6.52 12.97 -35.20
CA ASN A 108 -5.10 12.64 -35.06
C ASN A 108 -4.59 12.96 -33.66
N THR A 109 -4.95 14.13 -33.12
CA THR A 109 -4.60 14.52 -31.74
C THR A 109 -5.21 13.56 -30.71
N CYS A 110 -6.45 13.10 -30.93
CA CYS A 110 -7.08 12.10 -30.09
C CYS A 110 -6.34 10.75 -30.15
N GLN A 111 -5.93 10.31 -31.35
CA GLN A 111 -5.20 9.06 -31.53
C GLN A 111 -3.87 9.10 -30.76
N THR A 112 -3.09 10.17 -30.90
CA THR A 112 -1.85 10.38 -30.13
C THR A 112 -2.09 10.28 -28.62
N ALA A 113 -3.15 10.93 -28.11
CA ALA A 113 -3.47 10.89 -26.69
C ALA A 113 -3.88 9.47 -26.20
N ILE A 114 -4.55 8.68 -27.05
CA ILE A 114 -4.86 7.28 -26.74
C ILE A 114 -3.57 6.45 -26.68
N ASP A 115 -2.66 6.63 -27.63
CA ASP A 115 -1.44 5.84 -27.71
C ASP A 115 -0.46 6.18 -26.57
N ASP A 116 -0.37 7.45 -26.18
CA ASP A 116 0.32 7.89 -24.97
C ASP A 116 -0.23 7.22 -23.71
N ALA A 117 -1.57 7.14 -23.59
CA ALA A 117 -2.22 6.51 -22.45
C ALA A 117 -2.03 4.99 -22.44
N LYS A 118 -2.05 4.32 -23.60
CA LYS A 118 -1.74 2.89 -23.73
C LYS A 118 -0.31 2.61 -23.28
N LYS A 119 0.66 3.38 -23.81
CA LYS A 119 2.07 3.25 -23.43
C LYS A 119 2.27 3.41 -21.93
N ALA A 120 1.69 4.46 -21.33
CA ALA A 120 1.77 4.66 -19.88
C ALA A 120 1.13 3.52 -19.08
N ASN A 121 0.03 2.94 -19.57
CA ASN A 121 -0.61 1.78 -18.94
C ASN A 121 0.26 0.52 -19.05
N ASP A 122 0.92 0.30 -20.18
CA ASP A 122 1.82 -0.84 -20.38
C ASP A 122 3.07 -0.75 -19.51
N GLU A 123 3.67 0.43 -19.40
CA GLU A 123 4.75 0.70 -18.44
C GLU A 123 4.27 0.48 -16.99
N GLN A 124 3.03 0.85 -16.67
CA GLN A 124 2.46 0.64 -15.35
C GLN A 124 2.24 -0.85 -15.02
N LYS A 125 1.90 -1.69 -16.01
CA LYS A 125 1.72 -3.14 -15.83
C LYS A 125 3.00 -3.83 -15.36
N THR A 126 4.16 -3.35 -15.77
CA THR A 126 5.45 -3.97 -15.43
C THR A 126 6.00 -3.52 -14.07
N LYS A 127 5.41 -2.50 -13.45
CA LYS A 127 5.89 -1.99 -12.15
C LYS A 127 5.58 -2.94 -11.00
N ILE A 128 6.58 -3.13 -10.15
CA ILE A 128 6.48 -3.89 -8.89
C ILE A 128 6.67 -2.91 -7.73
N TYR A 129 5.73 -2.92 -6.80
CA TYR A 129 5.74 -2.07 -5.62
C TYR A 129 6.16 -2.89 -4.40
N ALA A 130 7.46 -3.21 -4.33
CA ALA A 130 8.01 -3.94 -3.20
C ALA A 130 8.04 -3.06 -1.95
N ILE A 131 7.72 -3.67 -0.81
CA ILE A 131 7.90 -3.05 0.50
C ILE A 131 9.35 -3.26 0.92
N GLU A 132 10.15 -2.19 0.89
CA GLU A 132 11.51 -2.21 1.42
C GLU A 132 11.49 -1.91 2.92
N TYR A 133 12.19 -2.75 3.70
CA TYR A 133 12.37 -2.54 5.14
C TYR A 133 13.65 -3.23 5.63
N THR A 134 14.37 -2.56 6.52
CA THR A 134 15.59 -3.09 7.18
C THR A 134 15.32 -3.59 8.60
N ASP A 135 14.26 -3.10 9.24
CA ASP A 135 13.85 -3.48 10.60
C ASP A 135 12.32 -3.36 10.79
N GLU A 136 11.85 -3.81 11.95
CA GLU A 136 10.42 -3.87 12.28
C GLU A 136 9.70 -2.52 12.28
N ASN A 137 10.38 -1.41 12.60
CA ASN A 137 9.77 -0.09 12.70
C ASN A 137 9.57 0.52 11.30
N ASN A 138 10.44 0.16 10.36
CA ASN A 138 10.42 0.67 8.99
C ASN A 138 9.41 -0.05 8.08
N LEU A 139 8.89 -1.22 8.46
CA LEU A 139 7.91 -1.97 7.66
C LEU A 139 6.65 -1.16 7.34
N LYS A 140 6.10 -0.45 8.33
CA LYS A 140 4.90 0.39 8.14
C LYS A 140 5.19 1.56 7.20
N ILE A 141 6.39 2.14 7.31
CA ILE A 141 6.83 3.26 6.48
C ILE A 141 6.98 2.78 5.04
N GLY A 142 7.73 1.70 4.81
CA GLY A 142 7.90 1.09 3.49
C GLY A 142 6.56 0.74 2.82
N ALA A 143 5.61 0.16 3.58
CA ALA A 143 4.29 -0.16 3.06
C ALA A 143 3.49 1.08 2.62
N ASN A 144 3.55 2.16 3.41
CA ASN A 144 2.91 3.42 3.07
C ASN A 144 3.55 4.08 1.85
N THR A 145 4.88 4.02 1.74
CA THR A 145 5.62 4.52 0.57
C THR A 145 5.21 3.76 -0.69
N ALA A 146 5.25 2.41 -0.67
CA ALA A 146 4.85 1.58 -1.79
C ALA A 146 3.40 1.86 -2.25
N LYS A 147 2.48 1.99 -1.30
CA LYS A 147 1.07 2.37 -1.57
C LYS A 147 0.96 3.77 -2.19
N THR A 148 1.71 4.75 -1.68
CA THR A 148 1.67 6.13 -2.17
C THR A 148 2.21 6.20 -3.59
N ASN A 149 3.29 5.48 -3.88
CA ASN A 149 3.88 5.39 -5.22
C ASN A 149 2.88 4.76 -6.21
N LEU A 150 2.28 3.62 -5.86
CA LEU A 150 1.23 3.00 -6.69
C LEU A 150 0.07 3.97 -6.97
N LYS A 151 -0.38 4.69 -5.94
CA LYS A 151 -1.48 5.66 -6.09
C LYS A 151 -1.10 6.81 -7.03
N ALA A 152 0.10 7.36 -6.87
CA ALA A 152 0.60 8.46 -7.69
C ALA A 152 0.74 8.02 -9.15
N ASP A 153 1.37 6.87 -9.39
CA ASP A 153 1.55 6.32 -10.73
C ASP A 153 0.21 6.04 -11.43
N LEU A 154 -0.72 5.37 -10.75
CA LEU A 154 -2.07 5.14 -11.30
C LEU A 154 -2.83 6.44 -11.55
N LYS A 155 -2.56 7.52 -10.79
CA LYS A 155 -3.16 8.84 -11.05
C LYS A 155 -2.64 9.39 -12.37
N THR A 156 -1.33 9.34 -12.61
CA THR A 156 -0.72 9.81 -13.86
C THR A 156 -1.28 9.07 -15.07
N VAL A 157 -1.45 7.74 -15.00
CA VAL A 157 -2.08 6.99 -16.10
C VAL A 157 -3.53 7.43 -16.32
N ARG A 158 -4.32 7.61 -15.25
CA ARG A 158 -5.71 8.09 -15.36
C ARG A 158 -5.82 9.49 -15.98
N GLU A 159 -4.89 10.39 -15.67
CA GLU A 159 -4.85 11.74 -16.27
C GLU A 159 -4.64 11.66 -17.79
N LYS A 160 -3.80 10.73 -18.27
CA LYS A 160 -3.62 10.47 -19.71
C LYS A 160 -4.89 9.93 -20.36
N VAL A 161 -5.60 9.00 -19.71
CA VAL A 161 -6.89 8.50 -20.19
C VAL A 161 -7.94 9.61 -20.24
N GLN A 162 -7.95 10.51 -19.25
CA GLN A 162 -8.85 11.66 -19.22
C GLN A 162 -8.57 12.61 -20.39
N LEU A 163 -7.29 12.87 -20.69
CA LEU A 163 -6.90 13.67 -21.84
C LEU A 163 -7.38 13.03 -23.15
N ALA A 164 -7.19 11.72 -23.34
CA ALA A 164 -7.70 11.00 -24.51
C ALA A 164 -9.23 11.16 -24.67
N ARG A 165 -9.98 11.06 -23.57
CA ARG A 165 -11.43 11.31 -23.57
C ARG A 165 -11.78 12.74 -23.95
N GLN A 166 -11.04 13.74 -23.46
CA GLN A 166 -11.26 15.14 -23.82
C GLN A 166 -11.03 15.36 -25.32
N LYS A 167 -9.96 14.79 -25.88
CA LYS A 167 -9.65 14.87 -27.31
C LYS A 167 -10.69 14.19 -28.18
N LEU A 168 -11.26 13.07 -27.73
CA LEU A 168 -12.39 12.45 -28.42
C LEU A 168 -13.61 13.40 -28.48
N VAL A 169 -13.94 14.06 -27.37
CA VAL A 169 -15.05 15.02 -27.33
C VAL A 169 -14.77 16.22 -28.24
N GLU A 170 -13.53 16.71 -28.30
CA GLU A 170 -13.13 17.76 -29.24
C GLU A 170 -13.33 17.32 -30.70
N ALA A 171 -12.89 16.11 -31.07
CA ALA A 171 -13.09 15.55 -32.41
C ALA A 171 -14.57 15.46 -32.77
N ILE A 172 -15.41 14.96 -31.86
CA ILE A 172 -16.88 14.92 -32.05
C ILE A 172 -17.46 16.32 -32.26
N LYS A 173 -17.01 17.31 -31.48
CA LYS A 173 -17.48 18.70 -31.63
C LYS A 173 -17.11 19.28 -32.98
N LYS A 174 -15.87 19.09 -33.45
CA LYS A 174 -15.42 19.55 -34.77
C LYS A 174 -16.20 18.91 -35.91
N LEU A 175 -16.57 17.65 -35.76
CA LEU A 175 -17.37 16.95 -36.75
C LEU A 175 -18.83 17.42 -36.77
N LYS A 176 -19.41 17.77 -35.62
CA LYS A 176 -20.78 18.31 -35.52
C LYS A 176 -20.94 19.68 -36.21
N THR A 177 -19.85 20.41 -36.44
CA THR A 177 -19.88 21.72 -37.10
C THR A 177 -19.81 21.68 -38.62
N LEU A 178 -19.74 20.48 -39.23
CA LEU A 178 -19.66 20.26 -40.69
C LEU A 178 -21.04 20.17 -41.36
#